data_AF-A0A961GJN5-F1
#
_entry.id   AF-A0A961GJN5-F1
#
_cell.length_a   1.000
_cell.length_b   1.000
_cell.length_c   1.000
_cell.angle_alpha   90.00
_cell.angle_beta   90.00
_cell.angle_gamma   90.00
#
_symmetry.space_group_name_H-M   'P 1'
#
loop_
_entity.id
_entity.type
_entity.pdbx_description
1 polymer ?
#
loop_
_entity_poly.entity_id
_entity_poly.type
_entity_poly.pdbx_seq_one_letter_code
_entity_poly.pdbx_strand_id
1 'polypeptide(L)' 'AGAAQVLQAGGNDLGGTLMDENISRAAGATHGQLMEEGDFRALVEPLGRTLAQRTTLYGRVGALA' A
#
# COMPACT_ATOMS: atom_id res chain seq x y z
N ALA A 1 6.68 6.91 -7.06
CA ALA A 1 6.18 8.03 -7.89
C ALA A 1 4.72 7.84 -8.32
N GLY A 2 4.36 6.73 -9.00
CA GLY A 2 2.98 6.51 -9.47
C GLY A 2 1.92 6.38 -8.36
N ALA A 3 2.22 5.64 -7.29
CA ALA A 3 1.26 5.45 -6.19
C ALA A 3 0.78 6.77 -5.56
N ALA A 4 1.70 7.71 -5.30
CA ALA A 4 1.36 9.02 -4.76
C ALA A 4 0.44 9.83 -5.70
N GLN A 5 0.69 9.77 -7.02
CA GLN A 5 -0.15 10.44 -8.02
C GLN A 5 -1.57 9.85 -8.05
N VAL A 6 -1.70 8.52 -7.98
CA VAL A 6 -3.02 7.86 -7.92
C VAL A 6 -3.78 8.25 -6.66
N LEU A 7 -3.10 8.31 -5.50
CA LEU A 7 -3.72 8.78 -4.26
C LEU A 7 -4.22 10.22 -4.38
N GLN A 8 -3.42 11.12 -4.96
CA GLN A 8 -3.83 12.50 -5.21
C GLN A 8 -4.99 12.60 -6.20
N ALA A 9 -5.08 11.68 -7.17
CA ALA A 9 -6.16 11.60 -8.15
C ALA A 9 -7.46 10.96 -7.64
N GLY A 10 -7.54 10.59 -6.35
CA GLY A 10 -8.76 10.06 -5.74
C GLY A 10 -8.67 8.61 -5.27
N GLY A 11 -7.55 7.93 -5.54
CA GLY A 11 -7.25 6.63 -4.93
C GLY A 11 -7.21 6.75 -3.40
N ASN A 12 -7.69 5.70 -2.72
CA ASN A 12 -7.82 5.66 -1.26
C ASN A 12 -7.36 4.34 -0.63
N ASP A 13 -6.96 3.36 -1.43
CA ASP A 13 -6.48 2.06 -0.96
C ASP A 13 -5.05 1.83 -1.43
N LEU A 14 -4.24 1.30 -0.52
CA LEU A 14 -2.86 0.89 -0.76
C LEU A 14 -2.74 -0.58 -0.40
N GLY A 15 -2.18 -1.36 -1.31
CA GLY A 15 -1.93 -2.78 -1.10
C GLY A 15 -0.67 -3.21 -1.82
N GLY A 16 -0.32 -4.48 -1.68
CA GLY A 16 0.87 -5.04 -2.31
C GLY A 16 2.07 -5.13 -1.36
N THR A 17 1.85 -5.56 -0.11
CA THR A 17 2.93 -6.15 0.70
C THR A 17 3.34 -7.48 0.06
N LEU A 18 4.01 -7.42 -1.08
CA LEU A 18 4.49 -8.62 -1.76
C LEU A 18 5.61 -9.21 -0.91
N MET A 19 5.25 -10.19 -0.09
CA MET A 19 6.14 -10.80 0.89
C MET A 19 7.27 -11.63 0.24
N ASP A 20 7.07 -12.13 -0.98
CA ASP A 20 8.01 -13.05 -1.60
C ASP A 20 7.93 -12.98 -3.14
N GLU A 21 8.84 -12.23 -3.74
CA GLU A 21 8.86 -11.99 -5.18
C GLU A 21 9.88 -12.87 -5.90
N ASN A 22 10.01 -14.13 -5.51
CA ASN A 22 10.93 -15.02 -6.19
C ASN A 22 10.56 -15.23 -7.68
N ILE A 23 9.27 -15.18 -8.03
CA ILE A 23 8.79 -15.32 -9.43
C ILE A 23 9.02 -14.02 -10.23
N SER A 24 8.58 -12.87 -9.71
CA SER A 24 8.72 -11.57 -10.40
C SER A 24 10.18 -11.17 -10.58
N ARG A 25 11.03 -11.40 -9.55
CA ARG A 25 12.48 -11.17 -9.62
C ARG A 25 13.17 -12.11 -10.62
N ALA A 26 12.82 -13.40 -10.62
CA ALA A 26 13.37 -14.36 -11.58
C ALA A 26 12.97 -14.04 -13.03
N ALA A 27 11.81 -13.42 -13.23
CA ALA A 27 11.33 -12.95 -14.53
C ALA A 27 11.93 -11.59 -14.97
N GLY A 28 12.86 -11.01 -14.19
CA GLY A 28 13.55 -9.78 -14.54
C GLY A 28 12.76 -8.49 -14.26
N ALA A 29 11.68 -8.56 -13.48
CA ALA A 29 10.99 -7.37 -13.03
C ALA A 29 11.89 -6.57 -12.08
N THR A 30 12.18 -5.32 -12.43
CA THR A 30 12.90 -4.36 -11.59
C THR A 30 11.99 -3.70 -10.56
N HIS A 31 10.67 -3.81 -10.76
CA HIS A 31 9.64 -3.25 -9.90
C HIS A 31 8.96 -4.40 -9.17
N GLY A 32 9.36 -4.51 -7.91
CA GLY A 32 8.95 -5.54 -7.01
C GLY A 32 9.58 -5.19 -5.67
N GLN A 33 8.84 -4.41 -4.89
CA GLN A 33 9.33 -3.94 -3.61
C GLN A 33 8.34 -4.46 -2.57
N LEU A 34 8.86 -5.32 -1.70
CA LEU A 34 8.24 -5.60 -0.43
C LEU A 34 7.99 -4.25 0.25
N MET A 35 6.73 -3.92 0.46
CA MET A 35 6.33 -2.73 1.20
C MET A 35 5.94 -3.16 2.61
N GLU A 36 6.57 -2.55 3.60
CA GLU A 36 6.18 -2.67 5.00
C GLU A 36 5.19 -1.55 5.37
N GLU A 37 4.62 -1.63 6.58
CA GLU A 37 3.73 -0.57 7.10
C GLU A 37 4.42 0.81 7.07
N GLY A 38 5.72 0.84 7.40
CA GLY A 38 6.54 2.05 7.37
C GLY A 38 6.60 2.71 5.99
N ASP A 39 6.67 1.91 4.92
CA ASP A 39 6.72 2.43 3.55
C ASP A 39 5.40 3.06 3.14
N PHE A 40 4.27 2.46 3.54
CA PHE A 40 2.95 3.07 3.33
C PHE A 40 2.81 4.38 4.09
N ARG A 41 3.30 4.42 5.33
CA ARG A 41 3.28 5.64 6.14
C ARG A 41 4.11 6.76 5.49
N ALA A 42 5.34 6.46 5.08
CA ALA A 42 6.22 7.42 4.41
C ALA A 42 5.62 7.92 3.08
N LEU A 43 4.86 7.09 2.37
CA LEU A 43 4.15 7.48 1.15
C LEU A 43 2.96 8.41 1.42
N VAL A 44 2.23 8.20 2.52
CA VAL A 44 0.93 8.85 2.79
C VAL A 44 1.06 10.12 3.62
N GLU A 45 1.98 10.17 4.59
CA GLU A 45 2.15 11.32 5.50
C GLU A 45 2.41 12.65 4.76
N PRO A 46 3.29 12.72 3.73
CA PRO A 46 3.50 13.96 2.97
C PRO A 46 2.27 14.42 2.18
N LEU A 47 1.29 13.54 1.96
CA LEU A 47 0.03 13.86 1.27
C LEU A 47 -1.04 14.41 2.23
N GLY A 48 -0.75 14.52 3.53
CA GLY A 48 -1.70 14.98 4.54
C GLY A 48 -2.88 14.03 4.77
N ARG A 49 -2.69 12.74 4.47
CA ARG A 49 -3.73 11.71 4.59
C ARG A 49 -3.46 10.79 5.78
N THR A 50 -4.51 10.17 6.31
CA THR A 50 -4.40 9.21 7.41
C THR A 50 -4.31 7.80 6.86
N LEU A 51 -3.21 7.10 7.15
CA LEU A 51 -3.09 5.67 6.88
C LEU A 51 -3.96 4.88 7.87
N ALA A 52 -4.75 3.92 7.39
CA ALA A 52 -5.60 3.07 8.22
C ALA A 52 -5.58 1.62 7.73
N GLN A 53 -5.41 0.68 8.66
CA GLN A 53 -5.59 -0.74 8.36
C GLN A 53 -7.08 -1.06 8.20
N ARG A 54 -7.41 -1.84 7.17
CA ARG A 54 -8.78 -2.21 6.84
C ARG A 54 -9.05 -3.71 6.99
N THR A 55 -10.32 -4.06 7.17
CA THR A 55 -10.81 -5.43 6.98
C THR A 55 -11.02 -5.73 5.49
N THR A 56 -11.38 -6.98 5.16
CA THR A 56 -11.73 -7.40 3.80
C THR A 56 -12.94 -6.64 3.23
N LEU A 57 -13.85 -6.20 4.10
CA LEU A 57 -15.03 -5.39 3.74
C LEU A 57 -14.77 -3.88 3.80
N TYR A 58 -13.50 -3.44 3.81
CA TYR A 58 -13.08 -2.04 3.90
C TYR A 58 -13.51 -1.33 5.21
N GLY A 59 -13.88 -2.09 6.25
CA GLY A 59 -14.16 -1.55 7.58
C GLY A 59 -12.87 -1.27 8.39
N ARG A 60 -12.99 -0.52 9.49
CA ARG A 60 -11.88 -0.33 10.43
C ARG A 60 -11.63 -1.60 11.22
N VAL A 61 -10.36 -1.97 11.38
CA VAL A 61 -9.99 -3.09 12.27
C VAL A 61 -10.40 -2.77 13.71
N GLY A 62 -11.04 -3.71 14.39
CA GLY A 62 -11.47 -3.57 15.79
C GLY A 62 -12.74 -2.75 16.01
N ALA A 63 -13.30 -2.12 14.98
CA ALA A 63 -14.67 -1.64 15.05
C ALA A 63 -15.60 -2.86 14.97
N LEU A 64 -16.17 -3.25 16.12
CA LEU A 64 -17.28 -4.19 16.13
C LEU A 64 -18.40 -3.59 15.27
N ALA A 65 -18.87 -4.38 14.29
CA ALA A 65 -20.01 -4.02 13.47
C ALA A 65 -21.30 -3.98 14.30
#